data_AF-A0A9P5X0D9-F1
#
_entry.id   AF-A0A9P5X0D9-F1
#
_cell.length_a   1.000
_cell.length_b   1.000
_cell.length_c   1.000
_cell.angle_alpha   90.00
_cell.angle_beta   90.00
_cell.angle_gamma   90.00
#
_symmetry.space_group_name_H-M   'P 1'
#
loop_
_entity.id
_entity.type
_entity.pdbx_description
1 polymer ?
#
loop_
_entity_poly.entity_id
_entity_poly.type
_entity_poly.pdbx_seq_one_letter_code
_entity_poly.pdbx_strand_id
1 'polypeptide(L)' 'MCQTSDRIKTKLGEYDSPPDRMNALMNALWERIQKEWDAIKPDVCQNLIESMPKMVQAGLKAKGAHTKY' A
#
# COMPACT_ATOMS: atom_id res chain seq x y z
N MET A 1 18.21 -22.72 -8.10
CA MET A 1 18.06 -21.25 -7.99
C MET A 1 18.40 -20.66 -9.35
N CYS A 2 17.45 -19.99 -9.99
CA CYS A 2 17.51 -19.64 -11.41
C CYS A 2 18.49 -18.46 -11.63
N GLN A 3 19.66 -18.73 -12.22
CA GLN A 3 20.74 -17.76 -12.50
C GLN A 3 20.28 -16.55 -13.35
N THR A 4 19.11 -16.65 -13.98
CA THR A 4 18.51 -15.60 -14.81
C THR A 4 17.99 -14.41 -14.01
N SER A 5 17.60 -14.60 -12.74
CA SER A 5 17.01 -13.55 -11.90
C SER A 5 18.05 -12.52 -11.45
N ASP A 6 19.25 -12.97 -11.09
CA ASP A 6 20.30 -12.09 -10.57
C ASP A 6 20.90 -11.20 -11.67
N ARG A 7 21.02 -11.71 -12.90
CA ARG A 7 21.47 -10.92 -14.06
C ARG A 7 20.55 -9.73 -14.36
N ILE A 8 19.25 -9.90 -14.16
CA ILE A 8 18.25 -8.85 -14.40
C ILE A 8 18.35 -7.78 -13.30
N LYS A 9 18.56 -8.18 -12.04
CA LYS A 9 18.71 -7.23 -10.92
C LYS A 9 19.96 -6.37 -11.05
N THR A 10 21.09 -6.95 -11.46
CA THR A 10 22.33 -6.20 -11.75
C THR A 10 22.10 -5.17 -12.86
N LYS A 11 21.44 -5.57 -13.95
CA LYS A 11 21.08 -4.69 -15.07
C LYS A 11 20.12 -3.56 -14.69
N LEU A 12 19.19 -3.81 -13.77
CA LEU A 12 18.25 -2.80 -13.28
C LEU A 12 18.91 -1.78 -12.35
N GLY A 13 19.96 -2.17 -11.62
CA GLY A 13 20.74 -1.26 -10.78
C GLY A 13 21.66 -0.30 -11.55
N GLU A 14 21.85 -0.52 -12.86
CA GLU A 14 22.67 0.34 -13.75
C GLU A 14 21.89 1.57 -14.28
N TYR A 15 20.57 1.64 -14.07
CA TYR A 15 19.75 2.78 -14.50
C TYR A 15 19.67 3.84 -13.39
N ASP A 16 20.26 5.02 -13.61
CA ASP A 16 20.21 6.16 -12.66
C ASP A 16 18.81 6.74 -12.46
N SER A 17 17.90 6.51 -13.42
CA SER A 17 16.49 6.87 -13.32
C SER A 17 15.62 5.86 -14.07
N PRO A 18 14.35 5.65 -13.66
CA PRO A 18 13.46 4.75 -14.37
C PRO A 18 13.27 5.23 -15.82
N PRO A 19 13.11 4.33 -16.80
CA PRO A 19 12.81 4.71 -18.17
C PRO A 19 11.58 5.63 -18.21
N ASP A 20 11.52 6.58 -19.15
CA ASP A 20 10.43 7.55 -19.23
C ASP A 20 9.02 6.93 -19.23
N ARG A 21 8.87 5.75 -19.85
CA ARG A 21 7.61 4.97 -19.79
C ARG A 21 7.24 4.51 -18.38
N MET A 22 8.22 4.14 -17.56
CA MET A 22 8.02 3.77 -16.17
C MET A 22 7.63 4.99 -15.33
N ASN A 23 8.26 6.15 -15.56
CA ASN A 23 7.90 7.40 -14.89
C ASN A 23 6.47 7.83 -15.25
N ALA A 24 6.09 7.77 -16.54
CA ALA A 24 4.73 8.04 -16.98
C ALA A 24 3.70 7.08 -16.36
N LEU A 25 4.06 5.80 -16.20
CA LEU A 25 3.21 4.81 -15.53
C LEU A 25 3.05 5.11 -14.03
N MET A 26 4.13 5.47 -13.34
CA MET A 26 4.10 5.85 -11.92
C MET A 26 3.25 7.11 -11.71
N ASN A 27 3.37 8.11 -12.58
CA ASN A 27 2.55 9.32 -12.53
C ASN A 27 1.07 9.01 -12.75
N ALA A 28 0.74 8.20 -13.76
CA ALA A 28 -0.64 7.78 -14.01
C ALA A 28 -1.22 6.95 -12.85
N LEU A 29 -0.40 6.13 -12.19
CA LEU A 29 -0.81 5.39 -10.99
C LEU A 29 -1.05 6.35 -9.82
N TRP A 30 -0.16 7.33 -9.62
CA TRP A 30 -0.28 8.35 -8.60
C TRP A 30 -1.57 9.16 -8.75
N GLU A 31 -1.88 9.62 -9.96
CA GLU A 31 -3.12 10.35 -10.25
C GLU A 31 -4.37 9.53 -9.92
N ARG A 32 -4.36 8.22 -10.23
CA ARG A 32 -5.47 7.32 -9.89
C ARG A 32 -5.61 7.14 -8.38
N ILE A 33 -4.50 6.94 -7.68
CA ILE A 33 -4.49 6.82 -6.22
C ILE A 33 -4.99 8.11 -5.58
N GLN A 34 -4.53 9.27 -6.05
CA GLN A 34 -4.99 10.58 -5.56
C GLN A 34 -6.49 10.75 -5.78
N LYS A 35 -7.00 10.42 -6.97
CA LYS A 35 -8.44 10.48 -7.23
C LYS A 35 -9.26 9.60 -6.29
N GLU A 36 -8.83 8.36 -6.04
CA GLU A 36 -9.51 7.47 -5.10
C GLU A 36 -9.37 7.97 -3.66
N TRP A 37 -8.21 8.52 -3.29
CA TRP A 37 -7.96 9.12 -1.99
C TRP A 37 -8.88 10.31 -1.72
N ASP A 38 -9.01 11.22 -2.68
CA ASP A 38 -9.90 12.39 -2.60
C ASP A 38 -11.38 12.00 -2.60
N ALA A 39 -11.71 10.84 -3.16
CA ALA A 39 -13.06 10.29 -3.13
C ALA A 39 -13.45 9.69 -1.77
N ILE A 40 -12.49 9.49 -0.84
CA ILE A 40 -12.78 9.02 0.51
C ILE A 40 -13.54 10.11 1.24
N LYS A 41 -14.81 9.81 1.54
CA LYS A 41 -15.67 10.75 2.24
C LYS A 41 -15.31 10.84 3.74
N PRO A 42 -15.55 11.98 4.40
CA PRO A 42 -15.25 12.16 5.83
C PRO A 42 -15.93 11.14 6.75
N ASP A 43 -17.12 10.66 6.39
CA ASP A 43 -17.85 9.65 7.16
C ASP A 43 -17.13 8.30 7.21
N VAL A 44 -16.37 7.94 6.17
CA VAL A 44 -15.56 6.71 6.17
C VAL A 44 -14.48 6.79 7.24
N CYS A 45 -13.77 7.92 7.31
CA CYS A 45 -12.75 8.17 8.33
C CYS A 45 -13.35 8.20 9.73
N GLN A 46 -14.51 8.85 9.88
CA GLN A 46 -15.20 8.94 11.16
C GLN A 46 -15.68 7.57 11.65
N ASN A 47 -16.30 6.76 10.78
CA ASN A 47 -16.70 5.40 11.09
C ASN A 47 -15.51 4.54 11.52
N LEU A 48 -14.33 4.72 10.90
CA LEU A 48 -13.11 4.02 11.29
C LEU A 48 -12.68 4.40 12.72
N ILE A 49 -12.68 5.68 13.05
CA ILE A 49 -12.35 6.17 14.40
C ILE A 49 -13.35 5.61 15.43
N GLU A 50 -14.64 5.66 15.13
CA GLU A 50 -15.71 5.14 15.98
C GLU A 50 -15.62 3.62 16.16
N SER A 51 -15.02 2.90 15.21
CA SER A 51 -14.78 1.46 15.30
C SER A 51 -13.58 1.08 16.17
N MET A 52 -12.62 1.99 16.41
CA MET A 52 -11.38 1.68 17.12
C MET A 52 -11.58 1.06 18.51
N PRO A 53 -12.51 1.52 19.37
CA PRO A 53 -12.73 0.89 20.66
C PRO A 53 -13.09 -0.59 20.56
N LYS A 54 -13.86 -0.98 19.53
CA LYS A 54 -14.24 -2.37 19.29
C LYS A 54 -13.04 -3.21 18.84
N MET A 55 -12.18 -2.66 17.99
CA MET A 55 -10.93 -3.31 17.56
C MET A 55 -10.00 -3.54 18.75
N VAL A 56 -9.83 -2.53 19.63
CA VAL A 56 -9.00 -2.65 20.84
C VAL A 56 -9.55 -3.72 21.77
N GLN A 57 -10.87 -3.74 22.02
CA GLN A 57 -11.49 -4.78 22.84
C GLN A 57 -11.31 -6.18 22.25
N ALA A 58 -11.44 -6.32 20.92
CA ALA A 58 -11.18 -7.58 20.24
C ALA A 58 -9.72 -8.02 20.42
N GLY A 59 -8.76 -7.11 20.26
CA GLY A 59 -7.33 -7.37 20.47
C GLY A 59 -7.00 -7.78 21.90
N LEU A 60 -7.61 -7.13 22.90
CA LEU A 60 -7.46 -7.49 24.31
C LEU A 60 -8.03 -8.89 24.60
N LYS A 61 -9.21 -9.21 24.08
CA LYS A 61 -9.82 -10.55 24.23
C LYS A 61 -8.97 -11.63 23.57
N ALA A 62 -8.36 -11.32 22.43
CA ALA A 62 -7.44 -12.19 21.72
C ALA A 62 -6.03 -12.24 22.35
N LYS A 63 -5.78 -11.48 23.44
CA LYS A 63 -4.46 -11.35 24.08
C LYS A 63 -3.37 -10.93 23.09
N GLY A 64 -3.71 -10.03 22.16
CA GLY A 64 -2.82 -9.55 21.12
C GLY A 64 -2.67 -10.48 19.91
N ALA A 65 -3.39 -11.61 19.87
CA ALA A 65 -3.45 -12.45 18.67
C ALA A 65 -4.35 -11.84 17.58
N HIS A 66 -4.25 -12.37 16.36
CA HIS A 66 -5.02 -11.93 15.20
C HIS A 66 -6.54 -11.90 15.49
N THR A 67 -7.18 -10.78 15.17
CA THR A 67 -8.64 -10.61 15.22
C THR A 67 -9.22 -10.50 13.82
N LYS A 68 -10.45 -10.98 13.59
CA LYS A 68 -11.19 -10.71 12.33
C LYS A 68 -11.84 -9.32 12.29
N TYR A 69 -11.64 -8.55 13.36
CA TYR A 69 -11.91 -7.12 13.44
C TYR A 69 -10.78 -6.35 12.80
#